data_AF-A0A9E7L7D5-F1
#
_entry.id   AF-A0A9E7L7D5-F1
#
_cell.length_a   1.000
_cell.length_b   1.000
_cell.length_c   1.000
_cell.angle_alpha   90.00
_cell.angle_beta   90.00
_cell.angle_gamma   90.00
#
_symmetry.space_group_name_H-M   'P 1'
#
loop_
_entity.id
_entity.type
_entity.pdbx_description
1 polymer ?
#
loop_
_entity_poly.entity_id
_entity_poly.type
_entity_poly.pdbx_seq_one_letter_code
_entity_poly.pdbx_strand_id
1 'polypeptide(L)'
;MNERVGSHILDPTVYDSPTWSFALVYKPVSLLTRAASAHAAKTLTSTAEVPLWSNGCDLPFSFSSLLALLCRFLSAAHHLWRHWFIGMVCGVVVLGAYKYVSELWRKKQSDVMRFLQRVRCWEYRQLPSIVRVTRPTRPDKARRLGYKAKQGYVIYRVRVRRGGRKRPVPKGIVYGKPKHQGITQLKFQRNKRSVAEERAGRKLGGLRVVNSYWVNEDSTYKYYEIILIDPAHSAIRNDPRINWICKGVHKHRELRGLTSAGKKYRGLRGKGHLHHKARPSRRATWKRNQTLSLRRYR
;
A
#
# COMPACT_ATOMS: atom_id res chain seq x y z
N MET A 1 -40.91 -50.48 -14.97
CA MET A 1 -41.58 -50.09 -16.23
C MET A 1 -41.40 -48.59 -16.36
N ASN A 2 -40.25 -48.18 -16.90
CA ASN A 2 -40.04 -47.53 -18.21
C ASN A 2 -39.96 -46.01 -18.00
N GLU A 3 -38.99 -45.25 -18.50
CA GLU A 3 -37.81 -45.54 -19.31
C GLU A 3 -36.93 -44.29 -19.28
N ARG A 4 -35.63 -44.46 -19.55
CA ARG A 4 -34.66 -43.37 -19.75
C ARG A 4 -34.98 -42.61 -21.02
N VAL A 5 -34.80 -41.28 -21.01
CA VAL A 5 -34.27 -40.57 -22.18
C VAL A 5 -33.25 -39.54 -21.70
N GLY A 6 -31.99 -39.82 -21.95
CA GLY A 6 -30.91 -38.83 -21.91
C GLY A 6 -30.86 -38.10 -23.25
N SER A 7 -30.51 -36.81 -23.20
CA SER A 7 -30.10 -36.06 -24.38
C SER A 7 -28.78 -35.37 -24.09
N HIS A 8 -27.71 -36.01 -24.56
CA HIS A 8 -26.41 -35.40 -24.79
C HIS A 8 -26.57 -34.25 -25.79
N ILE A 9 -26.13 -33.05 -25.45
CA ILE A 9 -25.88 -31.97 -26.41
C ILE A 9 -24.51 -31.38 -26.08
N LEU A 10 -23.51 -31.94 -26.78
CA LEU A 10 -22.37 -31.32 -27.44
C LEU A 10 -21.68 -30.12 -26.76
N ASP A 11 -20.48 -30.40 -26.26
CA ASP A 11 -19.36 -29.47 -26.14
C ASP A 11 -19.01 -28.87 -27.52
N PRO A 12 -18.99 -27.53 -27.68
CA PRO A 12 -18.26 -26.89 -28.77
C PRO A 12 -16.85 -26.56 -28.30
N THR A 13 -15.92 -27.43 -28.69
CA THR A 13 -14.62 -27.07 -29.28
C THR A 13 -13.81 -25.97 -28.60
N VAL A 14 -12.88 -26.42 -27.75
CA VAL A 14 -11.42 -26.23 -27.95
C VAL A 14 -11.08 -25.12 -28.95
N TYR A 15 -10.82 -23.91 -28.44
CA TYR A 15 -10.03 -22.91 -29.16
C TYR A 15 -8.58 -23.08 -28.71
N ASP A 16 -7.85 -23.95 -29.39
CA ASP A 16 -6.39 -23.98 -29.34
C ASP A 16 -5.86 -22.75 -30.08
N SER A 17 -5.26 -21.83 -29.33
CA SER A 17 -4.53 -20.70 -29.89
C SER A 17 -3.16 -21.16 -30.40
N PRO A 18 -2.79 -20.91 -31.67
CA PRO A 18 -1.48 -21.30 -32.20
C PRO A 18 -0.34 -20.55 -31.49
N THR A 19 0.62 -21.32 -30.98
CA THR A 19 1.88 -20.85 -30.42
C THR A 19 2.76 -20.24 -31.51
N TRP A 20 2.75 -18.91 -31.62
CA TRP A 20 3.78 -18.18 -32.37
C TRP A 20 5.00 -17.97 -31.47
N SER A 21 5.99 -18.85 -31.66
CA SER A 21 7.34 -18.72 -31.13
C SER A 21 8.10 -17.62 -31.89
N PHE A 22 7.99 -16.37 -31.44
CA PHE A 22 8.99 -15.34 -31.79
C PHE A 22 10.09 -15.34 -30.75
N ALA A 23 11.15 -16.09 -31.04
CA ALA A 23 12.42 -16.05 -30.31
C ALA A 23 13.15 -14.74 -30.65
N LEU A 24 13.08 -13.75 -29.76
CA LEU A 24 14.02 -12.63 -29.77
C LEU A 24 15.27 -13.06 -29.01
N VAL A 25 16.24 -13.55 -29.78
CA VAL A 25 17.62 -13.79 -29.35
C VAL A 25 18.27 -12.42 -29.12
N TYR A 26 18.38 -11.98 -27.87
CA TYR A 26 19.31 -10.92 -27.49
C TYR A 26 20.61 -11.58 -26.99
N LYS A 27 21.66 -11.48 -27.81
CA LYS A 27 23.03 -11.80 -27.40
C LYS A 27 23.53 -10.76 -26.39
N PRO A 28 24.28 -11.16 -25.35
CA PRO A 28 24.90 -10.24 -24.41
C PRO A 28 26.17 -9.62 -25.03
N VAL A 29 26.29 -8.30 -25.01
CA VAL A 29 27.56 -7.61 -25.27
C VAL A 29 28.23 -7.37 -23.92
N SER A 30 29.20 -8.23 -23.60
CA SER A 30 30.21 -8.03 -22.58
C SER A 30 31.56 -7.80 -23.25
N LEU A 31 32.39 -6.98 -22.60
CA LEU A 31 33.84 -6.77 -22.78
C LEU A 31 34.23 -5.50 -23.57
N LEU A 32 34.68 -4.49 -22.82
CA LEU A 32 36.05 -3.97 -22.78
C LEU A 32 36.07 -2.47 -22.49
N THR A 33 36.36 -2.12 -21.25
CA THR A 33 37.50 -1.22 -20.98
C THR A 33 37.90 -1.36 -19.52
N ARG A 34 39.15 -1.75 -19.35
CA ARG A 34 39.89 -2.01 -18.12
C ARG A 34 40.89 -0.85 -17.98
N ALA A 35 41.30 -0.60 -16.74
CA ALA A 35 42.50 0.11 -16.30
C ALA A 35 42.36 1.59 -15.88
N ALA A 36 42.49 1.81 -14.57
CA ALA A 36 43.45 2.70 -13.89
C ALA A 36 42.95 2.82 -12.44
N SER A 37 43.49 2.11 -11.44
CA SER A 37 44.81 2.23 -10.83
C SER A 37 44.55 2.55 -9.35
N ALA A 38 44.81 1.56 -8.50
CA ALA A 38 44.92 1.70 -7.06
C ALA A 38 46.41 1.81 -6.72
N HIS A 39 46.81 2.79 -5.93
CA HIS A 39 47.83 2.69 -4.86
C HIS A 39 48.29 4.09 -4.45
N ALA A 40 48.13 4.43 -3.17
CA ALA A 40 49.17 5.05 -2.34
C ALA A 40 48.61 5.31 -0.95
N ALA A 41 48.91 4.40 -0.03
CA ALA A 41 49.00 4.69 1.40
C ALA A 41 50.48 4.71 1.75
N LYS A 42 50.94 5.74 2.47
CA LYS A 42 52.07 5.68 3.40
C LYS A 42 52.10 6.94 4.27
N THR A 43 52.53 6.70 5.49
CA THR A 43 52.42 7.45 6.74
C THR A 43 53.73 8.16 7.10
N LEU A 44 53.70 8.90 8.22
CA LEU A 44 54.81 9.29 9.15
C LEU A 44 55.48 10.67 8.90
N THR A 45 55.28 11.65 9.80
CA THR A 45 56.17 12.15 10.92
C THR A 45 57.34 13.00 10.41
N SER A 46 57.86 14.08 11.02
CA SER A 46 57.80 14.71 12.34
C SER A 46 58.50 16.09 12.29
N THR A 47 58.20 16.96 13.28
CA THR A 47 59.11 17.88 14.03
C THR A 47 60.14 18.80 13.33
N ALA A 48 60.07 20.11 13.63
CA ALA A 48 61.19 21.01 14.00
C ALA A 48 60.59 22.40 14.34
N GLU A 49 60.56 22.84 15.61
CA GLU A 49 61.58 23.61 16.34
C GLU A 49 61.63 25.13 16.01
N VAL A 50 61.62 25.93 17.08
CA VAL A 50 61.74 27.40 17.13
C VAL A 50 63.11 27.72 17.74
N PRO A 51 63.78 28.82 17.35
CA PRO A 51 64.23 29.74 18.41
C PRO A 51 64.14 31.24 18.07
N LEU A 52 64.05 32.00 19.17
CA LEU A 52 64.11 33.46 19.33
C LEU A 52 65.30 34.13 18.61
N TRP A 53 65.12 35.40 18.21
CA TRP A 53 66.01 36.49 18.62
C TRP A 53 65.29 37.85 18.57
N SER A 54 65.87 38.77 19.33
CA SER A 54 65.28 39.93 19.99
C SER A 54 65.69 41.27 19.38
N ASN A 55 64.81 42.27 19.59
CA ASN A 55 65.05 43.71 19.74
C ASN A 55 65.39 44.56 18.49
N GLY A 56 64.58 45.62 18.30
CA GLY A 56 65.10 46.93 17.89
C GLY A 56 64.35 47.69 16.80
N CYS A 57 63.46 48.59 17.23
CA CYS A 57 63.22 49.94 16.68
C CYS A 57 62.27 50.14 15.46
N ASP A 58 61.05 50.57 15.80
CA ASP A 58 60.33 51.75 15.32
C ASP A 58 60.00 51.96 13.82
N LEU A 59 58.69 51.90 13.49
CA LEU A 59 57.91 52.99 12.89
C LEU A 59 56.41 52.61 12.83
N PRO A 60 55.47 53.55 13.04
CA PRO A 60 54.04 53.26 13.15
C PRO A 60 53.38 53.40 11.78
N PHE A 61 52.56 52.45 11.34
CA PHE A 61 51.32 52.73 10.61
C PHE A 61 50.55 51.42 10.39
N SER A 62 49.30 51.41 10.86
CA SER A 62 48.36 50.30 10.85
C SER A 62 48.06 49.80 9.42
N PHE A 63 48.62 48.64 9.06
CA PHE A 63 48.26 47.87 7.85
C PHE A 63 47.47 46.59 8.21
N SER A 64 46.64 46.67 9.26
CA SER A 64 45.86 45.54 9.80
C SER A 64 44.38 45.54 9.35
N SER A 65 43.87 46.65 8.84
CA SER A 65 42.43 46.78 8.53
C SER A 65 42.02 46.42 7.09
N LEU A 66 42.95 46.44 6.12
CA LEU A 66 42.60 46.19 4.70
C LEU A 66 42.60 44.70 4.33
N LEU A 67 43.48 43.89 4.92
CA LEU A 67 43.58 42.45 4.61
C LEU A 67 42.44 41.64 5.27
N ALA A 68 41.96 42.08 6.44
CA ALA A 68 40.83 41.46 7.13
C ALA A 68 39.48 41.72 6.44
N LEU A 69 39.36 42.81 5.68
CA LEU A 69 38.17 43.14 4.89
C LEU A 69 38.13 42.38 3.54
N LEU A 70 39.29 42.19 2.90
CA LEU A 70 39.41 41.39 1.67
C LEU A 70 39.11 39.90 1.90
N CYS A 71 39.55 39.32 3.03
CA CYS A 71 39.24 37.92 3.35
C CYS A 71 37.76 37.66 3.69
N ARG A 72 37.04 38.66 4.22
CA ARG A 72 35.58 38.55 4.48
C ARG A 72 34.74 38.68 3.21
N PHE A 73 35.23 39.38 2.19
CA PHE A 73 34.57 39.43 0.88
C PHE A 73 34.77 38.15 0.06
N LEU A 74 35.93 37.51 0.13
CA LEU A 74 36.21 36.28 -0.61
C LEU A 74 35.54 35.02 -0.01
N SER A 75 35.25 34.98 1.30
CA SER A 75 34.53 33.87 1.92
C SER A 75 33.01 33.92 1.69
N ALA A 76 32.43 35.11 1.52
CA ALA A 76 31.01 35.29 1.20
C ALA A 76 30.67 34.85 -0.25
N ALA A 77 31.62 35.00 -1.18
CA ALA A 77 31.42 34.58 -2.58
C ALA A 77 31.37 33.06 -2.75
N HIS A 78 32.11 32.30 -1.93
CA HIS A 78 32.14 30.83 -2.01
C HIS A 78 30.85 30.17 -1.48
N HIS A 79 30.15 30.80 -0.54
CA HIS A 79 28.85 30.32 -0.05
C HIS A 79 27.71 30.61 -1.03
N LEU A 80 27.75 31.73 -1.75
CA LEU A 80 26.74 32.07 -2.76
C LEU A 80 26.92 31.26 -4.05
N TRP A 81 28.15 30.87 -4.40
CA TRP A 81 28.40 30.04 -5.58
C TRP A 81 28.02 28.56 -5.37
N ARG A 82 28.19 28.02 -4.15
CA ARG A 82 27.72 26.68 -3.78
C ARG A 82 26.19 26.53 -3.81
N HIS A 83 25.44 27.61 -3.54
CA HIS A 83 23.98 27.56 -3.62
C HIS A 83 23.43 27.67 -5.05
N TRP A 84 24.16 28.33 -5.96
CA TRP A 84 23.75 28.45 -7.37
C TRP A 84 24.16 27.26 -8.24
N PHE A 85 25.30 26.60 -7.98
CA PHE A 85 25.73 25.43 -8.77
C PHE A 85 25.02 24.12 -8.42
N ILE A 86 24.39 24.01 -7.25
CA ILE A 86 23.59 22.83 -6.87
C ILE A 86 22.15 22.89 -7.45
N GLY A 87 21.72 24.05 -7.95
CA GLY A 87 20.38 24.26 -8.50
C GLY A 87 20.18 23.75 -9.94
N MET A 88 21.26 23.39 -10.64
CA MET A 88 21.22 23.09 -12.08
C MET A 88 21.73 21.69 -12.42
N VAL A 89 21.65 20.75 -11.47
CA VAL A 89 21.50 19.33 -11.80
C VAL A 89 20.05 18.99 -11.49
N CYS A 90 19.14 19.57 -12.28
CA CYS A 90 17.80 19.04 -12.43
C CYS A 90 17.96 17.69 -13.14
N GLY A 91 18.41 16.69 -12.38
CA GLY A 91 18.37 15.32 -12.81
C GLY A 91 16.93 15.07 -13.20
N VAL A 92 16.69 14.84 -14.49
CA VAL A 92 15.43 14.32 -14.97
C VAL A 92 15.26 13.00 -14.25
N VAL A 93 14.56 13.03 -13.11
CA VAL A 93 14.26 11.83 -12.36
C VAL A 93 13.33 11.06 -13.28
N VAL A 94 13.86 10.06 -13.97
CA VAL A 94 13.09 9.15 -14.81
C VAL A 94 12.17 8.37 -13.87
N LEU A 95 10.98 8.94 -13.63
CA LEU A 95 9.99 8.37 -12.74
C LEU A 95 9.47 7.09 -13.40
N GLY A 96 9.46 5.97 -12.68
CA GLY A 96 8.89 4.73 -13.22
C GLY A 96 7.40 4.89 -13.55
N ALA A 97 6.91 4.21 -14.59
CA ALA A 97 5.52 4.31 -15.10
C ALA A 97 4.42 4.25 -14.00
N TYR A 98 4.60 3.39 -12.99
CA TYR A 98 3.65 3.26 -11.88
C TYR A 98 3.47 4.53 -11.04
N LYS A 99 4.51 5.38 -10.97
CA LYS A 99 4.47 6.64 -10.24
C LYS A 99 3.55 7.64 -10.95
N TYR A 100 3.66 7.78 -12.27
CA TYR A 100 2.73 8.59 -13.08
C TYR A 100 1.29 8.12 -12.94
N VAL A 101 1.04 6.81 -13.04
CA VAL A 101 -0.30 6.24 -12.83
C VAL A 101 -0.82 6.60 -11.44
N SER A 102 0.02 6.51 -10.40
CA SER A 102 -0.38 6.88 -9.04
C SER A 102 -0.70 8.37 -8.88
N GLU A 103 0.03 9.27 -9.55
CA GLU A 103 -0.28 10.71 -9.55
C GLU A 103 -1.59 11.01 -10.29
N LEU A 104 -1.83 10.36 -11.42
CA LEU A 104 -3.08 10.47 -12.16
C LEU A 104 -4.29 10.03 -11.30
N TRP A 105 -4.17 8.93 -10.56
CA TRP A 105 -5.20 8.48 -9.61
C TRP A 105 -5.34 9.35 -8.36
N ARG A 106 -4.40 10.27 -8.06
CA ARG A 106 -4.57 11.27 -7.00
C ARG A 106 -5.51 12.38 -7.47
N LYS A 107 -5.36 12.84 -8.72
CA LYS A 107 -6.19 13.88 -9.37
C LYS A 107 -7.50 13.31 -9.97
N LYS A 108 -8.36 12.69 -9.14
CA LYS A 108 -9.61 12.02 -9.60
C LYS A 108 -10.69 12.95 -10.16
N GLN A 109 -10.63 14.24 -9.79
CA GLN A 109 -11.58 15.26 -10.24
C GLN A 109 -11.22 15.84 -11.62
N SER A 110 -10.05 15.53 -12.17
CA SER A 110 -9.72 15.90 -13.55
C SER A 110 -10.72 15.29 -14.55
N ASP A 111 -10.96 15.97 -15.67
CA ASP A 111 -11.99 15.55 -16.63
C ASP A 111 -11.69 14.19 -17.24
N VAL A 112 -10.42 13.90 -17.55
CA VAL A 112 -9.96 12.58 -18.01
C VAL A 112 -10.35 11.49 -17.00
N MET A 113 -10.05 11.68 -15.71
CA MET A 113 -10.36 10.68 -14.70
C MET A 113 -11.85 10.55 -14.42
N ARG A 114 -12.61 11.65 -14.48
CA ARG A 114 -14.07 11.63 -14.32
C ARG A 114 -14.74 10.89 -15.47
N PHE A 115 -14.32 11.16 -16.71
CA PHE A 115 -14.81 10.47 -17.89
C PHE A 115 -14.57 8.96 -17.80
N LEU A 116 -13.32 8.54 -17.53
CA LEU A 116 -12.97 7.12 -17.38
C LEU A 116 -13.74 6.44 -16.24
N GLN A 117 -13.95 7.13 -15.11
CA GLN A 117 -14.74 6.58 -14.00
C GLN A 117 -16.22 6.48 -14.34
N ARG A 118 -16.79 7.40 -15.12
CA ARG A 118 -18.19 7.32 -15.56
C ARG A 118 -18.44 6.10 -16.44
N VAL A 119 -17.60 5.91 -17.48
CA VAL A 119 -17.70 4.76 -18.39
C VAL A 119 -17.57 3.44 -17.63
N ARG A 120 -16.56 3.32 -16.75
CA ARG A 120 -16.40 2.12 -15.91
C ARG A 120 -17.57 1.91 -14.95
N CYS A 121 -18.13 2.97 -14.38
CA CYS A 121 -19.25 2.85 -13.46
C CYS A 121 -20.48 2.27 -14.16
N TRP A 122 -20.73 2.71 -15.40
CA TRP A 122 -21.79 2.17 -16.24
C TRP A 122 -21.61 0.67 -16.47
N GLU A 123 -20.42 0.23 -16.90
CA GLU A 123 -20.10 -1.20 -17.07
C GLU A 123 -20.36 -1.99 -15.78
N TYR A 124 -19.91 -1.47 -14.63
CA TYR A 124 -20.01 -2.17 -13.35
C TYR A 124 -21.45 -2.29 -12.83
N ARG A 125 -22.39 -1.46 -13.31
CA ARG A 125 -23.80 -1.58 -12.96
C ARG A 125 -24.44 -2.79 -13.65
N GLN A 126 -24.05 -3.05 -14.90
CA GLN A 126 -24.56 -4.17 -15.70
C GLN A 126 -24.05 -5.52 -15.19
N LEU A 127 -22.81 -5.55 -14.67
CA LEU A 127 -22.21 -6.75 -14.12
C LEU A 127 -22.84 -7.19 -12.77
N PRO A 128 -22.76 -8.49 -12.43
CA PRO A 128 -23.29 -9.01 -11.17
C PRO A 128 -22.55 -8.45 -9.95
N SER A 129 -23.15 -8.61 -8.77
CA SER A 129 -22.62 -8.00 -7.54
C SER A 129 -21.20 -8.43 -7.15
N ILE A 130 -20.80 -9.64 -7.53
CA ILE A 130 -19.46 -10.21 -7.32
C ILE A 130 -19.03 -10.83 -8.64
N VAL A 131 -18.03 -10.24 -9.29
CA VAL A 131 -17.51 -10.66 -10.59
C VAL A 131 -16.00 -10.88 -10.52
N ARG A 132 -15.51 -11.93 -11.19
CA ARG A 132 -14.07 -12.18 -11.34
C ARG A 132 -13.51 -11.23 -12.40
N VAL A 133 -12.36 -10.62 -12.13
CA VAL A 133 -11.66 -9.76 -13.09
C VAL A 133 -10.35 -10.43 -13.47
N THR A 134 -10.03 -10.45 -14.76
CA THR A 134 -8.81 -11.08 -15.30
C THR A 134 -7.55 -10.34 -14.89
N ARG A 135 -7.57 -9.00 -14.93
CA ARG A 135 -6.46 -8.11 -14.56
C ARG A 135 -6.94 -7.01 -13.60
N PRO A 136 -6.08 -6.51 -12.69
CA PRO A 136 -6.45 -5.40 -11.82
C PRO A 136 -6.76 -4.15 -12.65
N THR A 137 -7.87 -3.47 -12.37
CA THR A 137 -8.15 -2.15 -12.97
C THR A 137 -7.07 -1.12 -12.59
N ARG A 138 -6.44 -1.32 -11.43
CA ARG A 138 -5.39 -0.47 -10.88
C ARG A 138 -4.14 -1.29 -10.54
N PRO A 139 -3.25 -1.55 -11.51
CA PRO A 139 -2.05 -2.34 -11.27
C PRO A 139 -1.10 -1.66 -10.26
N ASP A 140 -1.01 -0.32 -10.27
CA ASP A 140 -0.20 0.47 -9.33
C ASP A 140 -0.60 0.21 -7.87
N LYS A 141 -1.92 0.21 -7.60
CA LYS A 141 -2.47 0.07 -6.26
C LYS A 141 -2.46 -1.39 -5.82
N ALA A 142 -2.77 -2.31 -6.73
CA ALA A 142 -2.77 -3.74 -6.46
C ALA A 142 -1.36 -4.21 -6.04
N ARG A 143 -0.31 -3.81 -6.79
CA ARG A 143 1.08 -4.17 -6.46
C ARG A 143 1.50 -3.69 -5.08
N ARG A 144 1.16 -2.45 -4.71
CA ARG A 144 1.44 -1.90 -3.37
C ARG A 144 0.77 -2.68 -2.23
N LEU A 145 -0.34 -3.35 -2.53
CA LEU A 145 -1.10 -4.13 -1.55
C LEU A 145 -0.73 -5.62 -1.54
N GLY A 146 0.25 -6.02 -2.35
CA GLY A 146 0.81 -7.37 -2.38
C GLY A 146 0.35 -8.23 -3.56
N TYR A 147 -0.36 -7.68 -4.55
CA TYR A 147 -0.65 -8.43 -5.78
C TYR A 147 0.62 -8.64 -6.62
N LYS A 148 0.79 -9.87 -7.11
CA LYS A 148 1.78 -10.21 -8.14
C LYS A 148 1.05 -10.89 -9.31
N ALA A 149 1.48 -10.59 -10.52
CA ALA A 149 0.98 -11.25 -11.73
C ALA A 149 1.64 -12.62 -11.88
N LYS A 150 1.21 -13.59 -11.06
CA LYS A 150 1.59 -14.99 -11.15
C LYS A 150 0.37 -15.86 -10.81
N GLN A 151 0.43 -17.14 -11.18
CA GLN A 151 -0.65 -18.08 -10.89
C GLN A 151 -0.94 -18.17 -9.37
N GLY A 152 -2.21 -18.39 -9.04
CA GLY A 152 -2.72 -18.43 -7.67
C GLY A 152 -3.16 -17.07 -7.09
N TYR A 153 -2.91 -15.95 -7.78
CA TYR A 153 -3.53 -14.66 -7.46
C TYR A 153 -4.80 -14.45 -8.27
N VAL A 154 -5.89 -14.07 -7.60
CA VAL A 154 -7.18 -13.80 -8.24
C VAL A 154 -7.74 -12.47 -7.75
N ILE A 155 -8.39 -11.74 -8.64
CA ILE A 155 -9.05 -10.47 -8.30
C ILE A 155 -10.54 -10.62 -8.53
N TYR A 156 -11.30 -10.18 -7.53
CA TYR A 156 -12.76 -10.08 -7.63
C TYR A 156 -13.20 -8.65 -7.39
N ARG A 157 -14.12 -8.17 -8.22
CA ARG A 157 -14.78 -6.90 -8.05
C ARG A 157 -16.12 -7.12 -7.35
N VAL A 158 -16.34 -6.34 -6.29
CA VAL A 158 -17.52 -6.45 -5.42
C VAL A 158 -18.16 -5.09 -5.24
N ARG A 159 -19.48 -5.04 -5.42
CA ARG A 159 -20.28 -3.85 -5.14
C ARG A 159 -20.91 -3.91 -3.74
N VAL A 160 -20.89 -2.77 -3.05
CA VAL A 160 -21.51 -2.59 -1.72
C VAL A 160 -22.40 -1.36 -1.75
N ARG A 161 -23.65 -1.50 -1.27
CA ARG A 161 -24.62 -0.39 -1.24
C ARG A 161 -24.10 0.75 -0.35
N ARG A 162 -24.34 1.98 -0.79
CA ARG A 162 -24.07 3.20 -0.04
C ARG A 162 -25.14 3.43 1.04
N GLY A 163 -24.97 4.50 1.82
CA GLY A 163 -25.82 4.78 2.99
C GLY A 163 -25.39 4.08 4.27
N GLY A 164 -26.23 4.25 5.30
CA GLY A 164 -26.15 3.56 6.60
C GLY A 164 -26.93 2.25 6.59
N ARG A 165 -27.19 1.69 7.78
CA ARG A 165 -27.97 0.46 7.93
C ARG A 165 -29.17 0.75 8.83
N LYS A 166 -30.38 0.58 8.29
CA LYS A 166 -31.62 0.59 9.08
C LYS A 166 -31.58 -0.55 10.09
N ARG A 167 -32.04 -0.31 11.31
CA ARG A 167 -32.27 -1.39 12.29
C ARG A 167 -33.31 -2.38 11.74
N PRO A 168 -33.04 -3.70 11.77
CA PRO A 168 -34.01 -4.69 11.34
C PRO A 168 -35.07 -4.87 12.43
N VAL A 169 -36.10 -4.02 12.44
CA VAL A 169 -37.25 -4.12 13.34
C VAL A 169 -38.55 -4.03 12.53
N PRO A 170 -39.55 -4.88 12.84
CA PRO A 170 -40.84 -4.83 12.16
C PRO A 170 -41.52 -3.48 12.43
N LYS A 171 -42.09 -2.87 11.40
CA LYS A 171 -42.82 -1.59 11.44
C LYS A 171 -42.04 -0.39 12.06
N GLY A 172 -40.75 -0.55 12.35
CA GLY A 172 -39.99 0.48 13.08
C GLY A 172 -40.26 0.52 14.59
N ILE A 173 -40.97 -0.45 15.16
CA ILE A 173 -41.34 -0.41 16.58
C ILE A 173 -40.18 -0.99 17.40
N VAL A 174 -39.71 -0.23 18.40
CA VAL A 174 -38.66 -0.64 19.33
C VAL A 174 -39.17 -0.43 20.76
N TYR A 175 -39.31 -1.51 21.51
CA TYR A 175 -39.72 -1.46 22.91
C TYR A 175 -38.55 -1.08 23.84
N GLY A 176 -38.88 -0.53 25.01
CA GLY A 176 -37.93 -0.17 26.05
C GLY A 176 -37.54 1.31 26.06
N LYS A 177 -36.38 1.61 26.66
CA LYS A 177 -35.95 2.99 26.96
C LYS A 177 -35.80 3.86 25.70
N PRO A 178 -36.15 5.17 25.74
CA PRO A 178 -36.08 6.09 24.60
C PRO A 178 -34.73 6.11 23.86
N LYS A 179 -33.62 5.96 24.60
CA LYS A 179 -32.25 5.89 24.01
C LYS A 179 -32.08 4.80 22.94
N HIS A 180 -32.90 3.75 22.98
CA HIS A 180 -32.82 2.62 22.04
C HIS A 180 -33.77 2.73 20.86
N GLN A 181 -34.66 3.73 20.81
CA GLN A 181 -35.70 3.85 19.79
C GLN A 181 -35.19 4.36 18.43
N GLY A 182 -33.90 4.69 18.29
CA GLY A 182 -33.30 5.09 17.01
C GLY A 182 -33.27 3.98 15.94
N ILE A 183 -33.67 4.32 14.71
CA ILE A 183 -33.80 3.37 13.58
C ILE A 183 -32.94 3.76 12.38
N THR A 184 -33.12 4.98 11.83
CA THR A 184 -32.59 5.37 10.51
C THR A 184 -31.16 5.90 10.56
N GLN A 185 -30.83 6.73 11.56
CA GLN A 185 -29.54 7.43 11.63
C GLN A 185 -28.38 6.56 12.14
N LEU A 186 -28.61 5.26 12.35
CA LEU A 186 -27.59 4.32 12.80
C LEU A 186 -26.49 4.12 11.76
N LYS A 187 -25.24 4.18 12.22
CA LYS A 187 -24.05 3.95 11.39
C LYS A 187 -23.46 2.57 11.71
N PHE A 188 -23.13 1.83 10.68
CA PHE A 188 -22.52 0.51 10.85
C PHE A 188 -21.06 0.65 11.32
N GLN A 189 -20.66 -0.16 12.32
CA GLN A 189 -19.32 -0.07 12.91
C GLN A 189 -18.20 -0.41 11.92
N ARG A 190 -18.44 -1.35 10.99
CA ARG A 190 -17.44 -1.76 10.00
C ARG A 190 -17.52 -0.85 8.78
N ASN A 191 -16.37 -0.60 8.16
CA ASN A 191 -16.33 0.17 6.91
C ASN A 191 -16.84 -0.66 5.72
N LYS A 192 -17.32 0.02 4.66
CA LYS A 192 -17.85 -0.64 3.44
C LYS A 192 -16.83 -1.52 2.73
N ARG A 193 -15.54 -1.21 2.85
CA ARG A 193 -14.44 -2.01 2.30
C ARG A 193 -14.31 -3.37 3.02
N SER A 194 -14.44 -3.41 4.34
CA SER A 194 -14.49 -4.64 5.14
C SER A 194 -15.72 -5.46 4.77
N VAL A 195 -16.88 -4.81 4.60
CA VAL A 195 -18.10 -5.49 4.14
C VAL A 195 -17.90 -6.12 2.75
N ALA A 196 -17.18 -5.45 1.85
CA ALA A 196 -16.86 -6.01 0.53
C ALA A 196 -15.95 -7.24 0.64
N GLU A 197 -14.91 -7.18 1.48
CA GLU A 197 -14.02 -8.31 1.76
C GLU A 197 -14.78 -9.50 2.34
N GLU A 198 -15.67 -9.26 3.31
CA GLU A 198 -16.50 -10.32 3.92
C GLU A 198 -17.47 -10.96 2.92
N ARG A 199 -18.07 -10.17 2.02
CA ARG A 199 -18.94 -10.69 0.95
C ARG A 199 -18.17 -11.61 0.00
N ALA A 200 -16.96 -11.21 -0.42
CA ALA A 200 -16.10 -12.06 -1.24
C ALA A 200 -15.66 -13.32 -0.49
N GLY A 201 -15.18 -13.19 0.75
CA GLY A 201 -14.72 -14.33 1.55
C GLY A 201 -15.80 -15.37 1.84
N ARG A 202 -17.06 -14.94 1.99
CA ARG A 202 -18.20 -15.86 2.14
C ARG A 202 -18.54 -16.59 0.84
N LYS A 203 -18.53 -15.89 -0.30
CA LYS A 203 -18.80 -16.52 -1.61
C LYS A 203 -17.65 -17.42 -2.07
N LEU A 204 -16.41 -17.08 -1.72
CA LEU A 204 -15.18 -17.72 -2.18
C LEU A 204 -14.45 -18.38 -1.00
N GLY A 205 -15.07 -19.36 -0.35
CA GLY A 205 -14.57 -19.97 0.89
C GLY A 205 -13.20 -20.67 0.77
N GLY A 206 -12.89 -21.20 -0.41
CA GLY A 206 -11.60 -21.85 -0.69
C GLY A 206 -10.42 -20.86 -0.74
N LEU A 207 -10.68 -19.62 -1.12
CA LEU A 207 -9.65 -18.61 -1.30
C LEU A 207 -9.34 -17.87 0.01
N ARG A 208 -8.23 -17.12 0.02
CA ARG A 208 -7.78 -16.31 1.15
C ARG A 208 -7.70 -14.85 0.75
N VAL A 209 -8.42 -13.99 1.47
CA VAL A 209 -8.39 -12.54 1.25
C VAL A 209 -7.07 -11.96 1.77
N VAL A 210 -6.31 -11.32 0.89
CA VAL A 210 -5.07 -10.61 1.25
C VAL A 210 -5.41 -9.19 1.66
N ASN A 211 -6.01 -8.45 0.73
CA ASN A 211 -6.31 -7.04 0.84
C ASN A 211 -7.35 -6.63 -0.21
N SER A 212 -7.74 -5.37 -0.20
CA SER A 212 -8.68 -4.80 -1.17
C SER A 212 -8.36 -3.34 -1.49
N TYR A 213 -8.95 -2.77 -2.52
CA TYR A 213 -8.85 -1.34 -2.79
C TYR A 213 -10.11 -0.81 -3.45
N TRP A 214 -10.32 0.50 -3.30
CA TRP A 214 -11.41 1.22 -3.94
C TRP A 214 -11.10 1.44 -5.42
N VAL A 215 -12.09 1.21 -6.27
CA VAL A 215 -11.99 1.36 -7.73
C VAL A 215 -12.86 2.50 -8.21
N ASN A 216 -14.14 2.50 -7.80
CA ASN A 216 -15.12 3.46 -8.28
C ASN A 216 -16.28 3.62 -7.29
N GLU A 217 -17.07 4.67 -7.44
CA GLU A 217 -18.31 4.84 -6.71
C GLU A 217 -19.38 5.55 -7.52
N ASP A 218 -20.62 5.20 -7.22
CA ASP A 218 -21.84 5.77 -7.77
C ASP A 218 -22.68 6.38 -6.64
N SER A 219 -23.83 6.99 -6.90
CA SER A 219 -24.80 7.41 -5.88
C SER A 219 -25.24 6.24 -4.98
N THR A 220 -25.52 5.08 -5.57
CA THR A 220 -26.11 3.92 -4.88
C THR A 220 -25.07 2.91 -4.40
N TYR A 221 -23.95 2.73 -5.09
CA TYR A 221 -22.96 1.68 -4.78
C TYR A 221 -21.52 2.20 -4.67
N LYS A 222 -20.68 1.47 -3.93
CA LYS A 222 -19.22 1.58 -3.98
C LYS A 222 -18.64 0.28 -4.49
N TYR A 223 -17.63 0.37 -5.34
CA TYR A 223 -16.97 -0.76 -5.96
C TYR A 223 -15.56 -0.94 -5.40
N TYR A 224 -15.26 -2.17 -5.00
CA TYR A 224 -13.94 -2.56 -4.49
C TYR A 224 -13.43 -3.75 -5.27
N GLU A 225 -12.13 -3.76 -5.53
CA GLU A 225 -11.41 -4.95 -5.99
C GLU A 225 -10.72 -5.59 -4.78
N ILE A 226 -10.98 -6.88 -4.59
CA ILE A 226 -10.40 -7.69 -3.53
C ILE A 226 -9.36 -8.61 -4.17
N ILE A 227 -8.17 -8.61 -3.58
CA ILE A 227 -7.06 -9.49 -3.92
C ILE A 227 -7.22 -10.76 -3.09
N LEU A 228 -7.47 -11.86 -3.77
CA LEU A 228 -7.54 -13.19 -3.19
C LEU A 228 -6.36 -14.04 -3.65
N ILE A 229 -6.03 -15.02 -2.82
CA ILE A 229 -5.00 -16.01 -3.10
C ILE A 229 -5.61 -17.39 -2.96
N ASP A 230 -5.23 -18.28 -3.86
CA ASP A 230 -5.46 -19.71 -3.72
C ASP A 230 -4.33 -20.37 -2.89
N PRO A 231 -4.61 -20.87 -1.68
CA PRO A 231 -3.61 -21.54 -0.86
C PRO A 231 -3.24 -22.96 -1.34
N ALA A 232 -4.05 -23.57 -2.22
CA ALA A 232 -3.78 -24.91 -2.77
C ALA A 232 -2.75 -24.86 -3.90
N HIS A 233 -2.61 -23.71 -4.58
CA HIS A 233 -1.72 -23.57 -5.73
C HIS A 233 -0.23 -23.64 -5.36
N SER A 234 0.55 -24.46 -6.09
CA SER A 234 1.98 -24.70 -5.83
C SER A 234 2.82 -23.42 -5.89
N ALA A 235 2.56 -22.53 -6.86
CA ALA A 235 3.30 -21.27 -7.00
C ALA A 235 3.08 -20.28 -5.83
N ILE A 236 2.04 -20.49 -5.01
CA ILE A 236 1.81 -19.75 -3.76
C ILE A 236 2.50 -20.43 -2.60
N ARG A 237 2.39 -21.76 -2.48
CA ARG A 237 3.02 -22.55 -1.41
C ARG A 237 4.54 -22.44 -1.44
N ASN A 238 5.13 -22.43 -2.64
CA ASN A 238 6.57 -22.39 -2.84
C ASN A 238 7.17 -20.98 -2.69
N ASP A 239 6.37 -19.89 -2.75
CA ASP A 239 6.90 -18.54 -2.61
C ASP A 239 7.03 -18.14 -1.12
N PRO A 240 8.27 -17.98 -0.61
CA PRO A 240 8.50 -17.70 0.82
C PRO A 240 7.94 -16.35 1.28
N ARG A 241 7.64 -15.42 0.36
CA ARG A 241 7.10 -14.09 0.72
C ARG A 241 5.61 -14.14 1.07
N ILE A 242 4.88 -15.14 0.58
CA ILE A 242 3.41 -15.21 0.72
C ILE A 242 2.93 -16.51 1.35
N ASN A 243 3.75 -17.56 1.38
CA ASN A 243 3.41 -18.88 1.94
C ASN A 243 2.79 -18.83 3.35
N TRP A 244 3.07 -17.78 4.14
CA TRP A 244 2.45 -17.54 5.44
C TRP A 244 0.93 -17.61 5.37
N ILE A 245 0.30 -17.15 4.28
CA ILE A 245 -1.16 -17.14 4.14
C ILE A 245 -1.78 -18.53 4.04
N CYS A 246 -1.00 -19.54 3.66
CA CYS A 246 -1.46 -20.93 3.51
C CYS A 246 -1.65 -21.63 4.87
N LYS A 247 -1.07 -21.11 5.96
CA LYS A 247 -1.22 -21.70 7.29
C LYS A 247 -2.69 -21.64 7.76
N GLY A 248 -3.14 -22.66 8.49
CA GLY A 248 -4.52 -22.77 8.98
C GLY A 248 -4.98 -21.58 9.83
N VAL A 249 -4.06 -20.93 10.56
CA VAL A 249 -4.33 -19.73 11.37
C VAL A 249 -4.82 -18.52 10.56
N HIS A 250 -4.61 -18.52 9.24
CA HIS A 250 -4.98 -17.44 8.31
C HIS A 250 -6.28 -17.71 7.54
N LYS A 251 -7.06 -18.73 7.91
CA LYS A 251 -8.43 -18.93 7.42
C LYS A 251 -9.33 -17.73 7.77
N HIS A 252 -10.17 -17.28 6.85
CA HIS A 252 -11.15 -16.21 7.03
C HIS A 252 -10.67 -14.98 7.84
N ARG A 253 -9.58 -14.36 7.39
CA ARG A 253 -9.00 -13.15 8.02
C ARG A 253 -9.93 -11.94 7.91
N GLU A 254 -10.71 -11.88 6.84
CA GLU A 254 -11.72 -10.86 6.57
C GLU A 254 -12.84 -10.89 7.62
N LEU A 255 -13.35 -12.08 7.97
CA LEU A 255 -14.41 -12.23 8.98
C LEU A 255 -13.93 -11.87 10.39
N ARG A 256 -12.64 -12.10 10.68
CA ARG A 256 -12.00 -11.78 11.97
C ARG A 256 -11.47 -10.34 12.04
N GLY A 257 -11.62 -9.55 10.97
CA GLY A 257 -11.14 -8.17 10.92
C GLY A 257 -9.61 -8.04 11.03
N LEU A 258 -8.86 -8.95 10.39
CA LEU A 258 -7.39 -8.95 10.36
C LEU A 258 -6.81 -8.32 9.08
N THR A 259 -7.65 -8.01 8.10
CA THR A 259 -7.28 -7.25 6.89
C THR A 259 -6.96 -5.80 7.23
N SER A 260 -6.38 -5.05 6.27
CA SER A 260 -6.10 -3.62 6.46
C SER A 260 -7.37 -2.80 6.73
N ALA A 261 -8.49 -3.17 6.09
CA ALA A 261 -9.80 -2.56 6.33
C ALA A 261 -10.35 -2.93 7.70
N GLY A 262 -10.17 -4.19 8.12
CA GLY A 262 -10.56 -4.69 9.43
C GLY A 262 -9.83 -4.00 10.59
N LYS A 263 -8.51 -3.94 10.51
CA LYS A 263 -7.65 -3.24 11.49
C LYS A 263 -8.02 -1.75 11.63
N LYS A 264 -8.49 -1.10 10.54
CA LYS A 264 -8.92 0.31 10.56
C LYS A 264 -10.13 0.51 11.48
N TYR A 265 -11.22 -0.23 11.28
CA TYR A 265 -12.43 0.00 12.08
C TYR A 265 -12.27 -0.45 13.54
N ARG A 266 -11.36 -1.40 13.80
CA ARG A 266 -11.00 -1.83 15.16
C ARG A 266 -10.17 -0.79 15.93
N GLY A 267 -9.76 0.30 15.30
CA GLY A 267 -8.91 1.33 15.93
C GLY A 267 -7.45 0.90 16.10
N LEU A 268 -6.98 -0.11 15.36
CA LEU A 268 -5.63 -0.67 15.50
C LEU A 268 -4.58 0.02 14.62
N ARG A 269 -4.97 1.04 13.84
CA ARG A 269 -4.02 1.81 13.01
C ARG A 269 -3.22 2.82 13.84
N GLY A 270 -3.83 3.45 14.83
CA GLY A 270 -3.11 4.32 15.76
C GLY A 270 -2.55 3.53 16.94
N LYS A 271 -1.54 4.10 17.59
CA LYS A 271 -0.86 3.61 18.80
C LYS A 271 -0.74 4.79 19.78
N GLY A 272 -0.44 4.52 21.06
CA GLY A 272 -0.31 5.55 22.09
C GLY A 272 -1.56 5.75 22.95
N HIS A 273 -1.58 6.85 23.71
CA HIS A 273 -2.57 7.13 24.76
C HIS A 273 -4.03 7.13 24.24
N LEU A 274 -4.28 7.61 23.02
CA LEU A 274 -5.62 7.59 22.39
C LEU A 274 -6.14 6.18 22.07
N HIS A 275 -5.26 5.16 22.06
CA HIS A 275 -5.57 3.80 21.62
C HIS A 275 -5.35 2.73 22.71
N HIS A 276 -5.17 3.11 23.97
CA HIS A 276 -4.92 2.16 25.07
C HIS A 276 -6.07 1.15 25.23
N LYS A 277 -7.34 1.58 25.08
CA LYS A 277 -8.52 0.69 25.17
C LYS A 277 -8.72 -0.20 23.94
N ALA A 278 -7.93 -0.05 22.88
CA ALA A 278 -8.09 -0.82 21.64
C ALA A 278 -7.30 -2.14 21.63
N ARG A 279 -6.28 -2.29 22.49
CA ARG A 279 -5.34 -3.43 22.48
C ARG A 279 -5.41 -4.24 23.79
N PRO A 280 -5.36 -5.59 23.74
CA PRO A 280 -5.21 -6.44 22.53
C PRO A 280 -6.49 -6.53 21.67
N SER A 281 -7.65 -6.34 22.30
CA SER A 281 -8.92 -6.04 21.63
C SER A 281 -9.83 -5.29 22.61
N ARG A 282 -10.76 -4.46 22.13
CA ARG A 282 -11.67 -3.68 23.01
C ARG A 282 -12.36 -4.53 24.08
N ARG A 283 -12.85 -5.72 23.71
CA ARG A 283 -13.52 -6.63 24.64
C ARG A 283 -12.54 -7.29 25.62
N ALA A 284 -11.35 -7.67 25.16
CA ALA A 284 -10.32 -8.25 26.03
C ALA A 284 -9.83 -7.23 27.07
N THR A 285 -9.63 -5.97 26.67
CA THR A 285 -9.26 -4.89 27.59
C THR A 285 -10.37 -4.62 28.61
N TRP A 286 -11.62 -4.54 28.16
CA TRP A 286 -12.75 -4.38 29.08
C TRP A 286 -12.85 -5.55 30.07
N LYS A 287 -12.71 -6.79 29.60
CA LYS A 287 -12.71 -7.97 30.48
C LYS A 287 -11.62 -7.88 31.53
N ARG A 288 -10.37 -7.59 31.13
CA ARG A 288 -9.24 -7.44 32.08
C ARG A 288 -9.52 -6.41 33.17
N ASN A 289 -10.07 -5.26 32.80
CA ASN A 289 -10.32 -4.17 33.73
C ASN A 289 -11.49 -4.46 34.67
N GLN A 290 -12.46 -5.26 34.23
CA GLN A 290 -13.64 -5.62 35.03
C GLN A 290 -13.45 -6.92 35.83
N THR A 291 -12.40 -7.70 35.55
CA THR A 291 -12.08 -8.91 36.30
C THR A 291 -11.63 -8.55 37.71
N LEU A 292 -12.39 -9.00 38.71
CA LEU A 292 -11.98 -8.95 40.11
C LEU A 292 -10.78 -9.88 40.32
N SER A 293 -9.64 -9.32 40.76
CA SER A 293 -8.42 -10.09 41.03
C SER A 293 -8.37 -10.48 42.50
N LEU A 294 -8.79 -11.70 42.82
CA LEU A 294 -8.66 -12.28 44.16
C LEU A 294 -7.34 -13.07 44.24
N ARG A 295 -6.32 -12.45 44.85
CA ARG A 295 -5.04 -13.12 45.11
C ARG A 295 -5.17 -14.02 46.35
N ARG A 296 -4.36 -15.09 46.40
CA ARG A 296 -4.32 -16.02 47.54
C ARG A 296 -3.98 -15.29 48.85
N TYR A 297 -3.02 -14.35 48.77
CA TYR A 297 -2.66 -13.44 49.84
C TYR A 297 -2.88 -12.02 49.32
N ARG A 298 -3.51 -11.18 50.15
CA ARG A 298 -3.86 -9.80 49.78
C ARG A 298 -2.71 -8.86 50.08
#